data_AF-E2CXF6-F1
#
_entry.id   AF-E2CXF6-F1
#
_cell.length_a   1.000
_cell.length_b   1.000
_cell.length_c   1.000
_cell.angle_alpha   90.00
_cell.angle_beta   90.00
_cell.angle_gamma   90.00
#
_symmetry.space_group_name_H-M   'P 1'
#
loop_
_entity.id
_entity.type
_entity.pdbx_description
1 polymer ?
#
loop_
_entity_poly.entity_id
_entity_poly.type
_entity_poly.pdbx_seq_one_letter_code
_entity_poly.pdbx_strand_id
1 'polypeptide(L)'
;AGKKMLQENPGNPLILGNYAHFLYQSEKDLKGAEEYYLRAILADPKDGEILSQYAKLVWELHNDQDIASAYFERAVQASPEDSHVHAAYASFLWETEEDEDDYGVPTDFEPITPHFRGAVASTGA
;
A
#
# COMPACT_ATOMS: atom_id res chain seq x y z
N ALA A 1 24.35 14.29 9.79
CA ALA A 1 23.94 13.97 11.17
C ALA A 1 23.68 12.46 11.36
N GLY A 2 22.88 11.82 10.49
CA GLY A 2 22.52 10.40 10.62
C GLY A 2 23.70 9.41 10.77
N LYS A 3 24.74 9.51 9.94
CA LYS A 3 25.95 8.66 10.06
C LYS A 3 26.66 8.78 11.42
N LYS A 4 26.63 9.94 12.07
CA LYS A 4 27.25 10.14 13.40
C LYS A 4 26.43 9.44 14.48
N MET A 5 25.11 9.57 14.43
CA MET A 5 24.19 8.89 15.36
C MET A 5 24.29 7.36 15.24
N LEU A 6 24.52 6.83 14.04
CA LEU A 6 24.77 5.40 13.81
C LEU A 6 26.07 4.91 14.47
N GLN A 7 27.11 5.74 14.55
CA GLN A 7 28.35 5.37 15.22
C GLN A 7 28.18 5.34 16.74
N GLU A 8 27.36 6.24 17.27
CA GLU A 8 27.08 6.33 18.71
C GLU A 8 26.10 5.26 19.19
N ASN A 9 25.16 4.83 18.32
CA ASN A 9 24.18 3.80 18.65
C ASN A 9 23.83 2.91 17.42
N PRO A 10 24.70 1.96 17.05
CA PRO A 10 24.60 1.22 15.79
C PRO A 10 23.44 0.22 15.70
N GLY A 11 22.79 -0.08 16.83
CA GLY A 11 21.69 -1.04 16.93
C GLY A 11 20.33 -0.40 17.24
N ASN A 12 20.22 0.93 17.28
CA ASN A 12 18.96 1.58 17.58
C ASN A 12 18.02 1.53 16.36
N PRO A 13 16.85 0.87 16.46
CA PRO A 13 15.93 0.68 15.33
C PRO A 13 15.45 2.01 14.75
N LEU A 14 15.17 3.01 15.59
CA LEU A 14 14.73 4.33 15.15
C LEU A 14 15.82 5.06 14.34
N ILE A 15 17.08 4.98 14.76
CA ILE A 15 18.20 5.60 14.03
C ILE A 15 18.45 4.87 12.72
N LEU A 16 18.40 3.54 12.73
CA LEU A 16 18.56 2.69 11.53
C LEU A 16 17.45 2.97 10.51
N GLY A 17 16.19 2.95 10.94
CA GLY A 17 15.02 3.23 10.09
C GLY A 17 15.04 4.65 9.52
N ASN A 18 15.33 5.67 10.34
CA ASN A 18 15.45 7.04 9.86
C ASN A 18 16.59 7.22 8.84
N TYR A 19 17.71 6.52 9.03
CA TYR A 19 18.81 6.57 8.07
C TYR A 19 18.47 5.84 6.77
N ALA A 20 17.79 4.69 6.84
CA ALA A 20 17.25 4.01 5.67
C ALA A 20 16.30 4.91 4.88
N HIS A 21 15.37 5.58 5.58
CA HIS A 21 14.44 6.52 4.98
C HIS A 21 15.15 7.70 4.31
N PHE A 22 16.21 8.23 4.92
CA PHE A 22 17.05 9.26 4.32
C PHE A 22 17.73 8.78 3.03
N LEU A 23 18.31 7.58 3.03
CA LEU A 23 18.92 6.98 1.83
C LEU A 23 17.90 6.80 0.71
N TYR A 24 16.71 6.30 1.06
CA TYR A 24 15.60 6.10 0.14
C TYR A 24 15.12 7.43 -0.49
N GLN A 25 14.82 8.44 0.32
CA GLN A 25 14.22 9.67 -0.18
C GLN A 25 15.22 10.64 -0.80
N SER A 26 16.36 10.84 -0.14
CA SER A 26 17.29 11.94 -0.46
C SER A 26 18.38 11.50 -1.43
N GLU A 27 19.00 10.34 -1.17
CA GLU A 27 20.14 9.85 -1.96
C GLU A 27 19.69 8.94 -3.11
N LYS A 28 18.44 8.47 -3.10
CA LYS A 28 17.91 7.45 -4.02
C LYS A 28 18.74 6.16 -4.03
N ASP A 29 19.42 5.87 -2.92
CA ASP A 29 20.18 4.65 -2.71
C ASP A 29 19.26 3.57 -2.14
N LEU A 30 18.52 2.92 -3.03
CA LEU A 30 17.52 1.92 -2.67
C LEU A 30 18.15 0.68 -2.01
N LYS A 31 19.33 0.24 -2.48
CA LYS A 31 20.05 -0.92 -1.90
C LYS A 31 20.60 -0.61 -0.52
N GLY A 32 21.15 0.58 -0.32
CA GLY A 32 21.57 1.04 0.99
C GLY A 32 20.37 1.14 1.93
N ALA A 33 19.25 1.72 1.48
CA ALA A 33 18.03 1.78 2.26
C ALA A 33 17.55 0.38 2.68
N GLU A 34 17.56 -0.59 1.77
CA GLU A 34 17.19 -1.98 2.02
C GLU A 34 18.02 -2.61 3.15
N GLU A 35 19.35 -2.45 3.10
CA GLU A 35 20.24 -2.94 4.16
C GLU A 35 19.89 -2.37 5.54
N TYR A 36 19.67 -1.05 5.61
CA TYR A 36 19.40 -0.39 6.88
C TYR A 36 17.99 -0.65 7.41
N TYR A 37 16.98 -0.78 6.56
CA TYR A 37 15.65 -1.22 6.98
C TYR A 37 15.69 -2.64 7.53
N LEU A 38 16.37 -3.58 6.86
CA LEU A 38 16.51 -4.96 7.36
C LEU A 38 17.19 -4.98 8.73
N ARG A 39 18.25 -4.19 8.92
CA ARG A 39 18.91 -4.06 10.23
C ARG A 39 17.97 -3.47 11.29
N ALA A 40 17.14 -2.51 10.92
CA ALA A 40 16.16 -1.91 11.82
C ALA A 40 15.08 -2.93 12.22
N ILE A 41 14.57 -3.74 11.28
CA ILE A 41 13.62 -4.84 11.53
C ILE A 41 14.24 -5.92 12.43
N LEU A 42 15.53 -6.23 12.25
CA LEU A 42 16.22 -7.17 13.14
C LEU A 42 16.36 -6.62 14.57
N ALA A 43 16.52 -5.30 14.72
CA ALA A 43 16.60 -4.64 16.02
C ALA A 43 15.24 -4.50 16.70
N ASP A 44 14.19 -4.18 15.94
CA ASP A 44 12.79 -4.18 16.40
C ASP A 44 11.85 -4.83 15.36
N PRO A 45 11.52 -6.12 15.54
CA PRO A 45 10.67 -6.84 14.61
C PRO A 45 9.18 -6.45 14.70
N LYS A 46 8.79 -5.57 15.62
CA LYS A 46 7.40 -5.15 15.86
C LYS A 46 7.17 -3.66 15.61
N ASP A 47 8.11 -2.97 14.97
CA ASP A 47 7.89 -1.60 14.52
C ASP A 47 7.10 -1.60 13.20
N GLY A 48 5.79 -1.34 13.29
CA GLY A 48 4.91 -1.32 12.13
C GLY A 48 5.29 -0.28 11.08
N GLU A 49 5.86 0.85 11.48
CA GLU A 49 6.28 1.90 10.55
C GLU A 49 7.52 1.48 9.76
N ILE A 50 8.50 0.86 10.41
CA ILE A 50 9.68 0.31 9.71
C ILE A 50 9.27 -0.81 8.76
N LEU A 51 8.36 -1.68 9.18
CA LEU A 51 7.85 -2.78 8.36
C LEU A 51 7.11 -2.27 7.11
N SER A 52 6.24 -1.25 7.25
CA SER A 52 5.49 -0.68 6.12
C SER A 52 6.41 0.06 5.14
N GLN A 53 7.42 0.79 5.63
CA GLN A 53 8.41 1.45 4.80
C GLN A 53 9.28 0.45 4.04
N TYR A 54 9.66 -0.66 4.67
CA TYR A 54 10.38 -1.74 4.01
C TYR A 54 9.54 -2.45 2.95
N ALA A 55 8.26 -2.75 3.25
CA ALA A 55 7.32 -3.35 2.30
C ALA A 55 7.20 -2.51 1.02
N LYS A 56 7.03 -1.19 1.18
CA LYS A 56 7.00 -0.25 0.05
C LYS A 56 8.29 -0.29 -0.76
N LEU A 57 9.45 -0.31 -0.09
CA LEU A 57 10.74 -0.39 -0.78
C LEU A 57 10.88 -1.69 -1.58
N VAL A 58 10.45 -2.83 -1.02
CA VAL A 58 10.46 -4.13 -1.71
C VAL A 58 9.62 -4.08 -2.98
N TRP A 59 8.41 -3.52 -2.89
CA TRP A 59 7.55 -3.33 -4.06
C TRP A 59 8.25 -2.49 -5.14
N GLU A 60 8.83 -1.35 -4.78
CA GLU A 60 9.51 -0.46 -5.73
C GLU A 60 10.80 -1.06 -6.34
N LEU A 61 11.55 -1.84 -5.56
CA LEU A 61 12.83 -2.42 -6.01
C LEU A 61 12.65 -3.69 -6.83
N HIS A 62 11.80 -4.59 -6.35
CA HIS A 62 11.75 -5.98 -6.80
C HIS A 62 10.44 -6.31 -7.51
N ASN A 63 9.42 -5.46 -7.38
CA ASN A 63 8.07 -5.71 -7.88
C ASN A 63 7.52 -7.07 -7.38
N ASP A 64 7.95 -7.46 -6.18
CA ASP A 64 7.58 -8.72 -5.52
C ASP A 64 6.38 -8.46 -4.61
N GLN A 65 5.19 -8.67 -5.18
CA GLN A 65 3.92 -8.43 -4.51
C GLN A 65 3.72 -9.33 -3.29
N ASP A 66 4.16 -10.60 -3.37
CA ASP A 66 4.02 -11.57 -2.28
C ASP A 66 4.83 -11.14 -1.06
N ILE A 67 6.11 -10.78 -1.26
CA ILE A 67 6.97 -10.31 -0.17
C ILE A 67 6.48 -8.97 0.36
N ALA A 68 6.16 -8.01 -0.50
CA ALA A 68 5.67 -6.70 -0.08
C ALA A 68 4.38 -6.82 0.76
N SER A 69 3.40 -7.59 0.28
CA SER A 69 2.15 -7.86 0.99
C SER A 69 2.39 -8.48 2.37
N ALA A 70 3.24 -9.50 2.46
CA ALA A 70 3.56 -10.15 3.73
C ALA A 70 4.15 -9.17 4.77
N TYR A 71 4.99 -8.22 4.35
CA TYR A 71 5.53 -7.20 5.25
C TYR A 71 4.48 -6.15 5.64
N PHE A 72 3.58 -5.76 4.73
CA PHE A 72 2.47 -4.87 5.08
C PHE A 72 1.48 -5.53 6.06
N GLU A 73 1.12 -6.79 5.85
CA GLU A 73 0.26 -7.52 6.80
C GLU A 73 0.89 -7.58 8.19
N ARG A 74 2.20 -7.86 8.25
CA ARG A 74 2.95 -7.85 9.50
C ARG A 74 3.00 -6.44 10.13
N ALA A 75 3.11 -5.39 9.33
CA ALA A 75 3.06 -4.01 9.80
C ALA A 75 1.70 -3.69 10.47
N VAL A 76 0.60 -4.08 9.84
CA VAL A 76 -0.77 -3.92 10.40
C VAL A 76 -0.95 -4.72 11.67
N GLN A 77 -0.44 -5.95 11.74
CA GLN A 77 -0.49 -6.76 12.96
C GLN A 77 0.33 -6.13 14.11
N ALA A 78 1.44 -5.49 13.78
CA ALA A 78 2.31 -4.84 14.75
C ALA A 78 1.71 -3.52 15.28
N SER A 79 1.08 -2.75 14.40
CA SER A 79 0.52 -1.43 14.70
C SER A 79 -0.93 -1.30 14.17
N PRO A 80 -1.91 -2.03 14.74
CA PRO A 80 -3.26 -2.10 14.20
C PRO A 80 -4.05 -0.78 14.26
N GLU A 81 -3.61 0.18 15.07
CA GLU A 81 -4.25 1.49 15.23
C GLU A 81 -3.51 2.61 14.47
N ASP A 82 -2.41 2.30 13.75
CA ASP A 82 -1.60 3.30 13.08
C ASP A 82 -2.12 3.61 11.67
N SER A 83 -2.71 4.79 11.51
CA SER A 83 -3.30 5.21 10.23
C SER A 83 -2.27 5.37 9.10
N HIS A 84 -0.99 5.61 9.41
CA HIS A 84 0.05 5.69 8.39
C HIS A 84 0.35 4.31 7.80
N VAL A 85 0.42 3.28 8.65
CA VAL A 85 0.60 1.89 8.23
C VAL A 85 -0.57 1.44 7.35
N HIS A 86 -1.81 1.71 7.76
CA HIS A 86 -2.99 1.38 6.97
C HIS A 86 -3.03 2.11 5.63
N ALA A 87 -2.70 3.40 5.62
CA ALA A 87 -2.67 4.18 4.38
C ALA A 87 -1.59 3.68 3.40
N ALA A 88 -0.41 3.31 3.91
CA ALA A 88 0.65 2.74 3.10
C ALA A 88 0.25 1.40 2.49
N TYR A 89 -0.38 0.52 3.27
CA TYR A 89 -0.85 -0.77 2.77
C TYR A 89 -1.97 -0.61 1.74
N ALA A 90 -2.95 0.26 2.01
CA ALA A 90 -4.02 0.54 1.05
C ALA A 90 -3.50 1.10 -0.27
N SER A 91 -2.50 1.99 -0.24
CA SER A 91 -1.84 2.50 -1.45
C SER A 91 -1.21 1.37 -2.27
N PHE A 92 -0.52 0.44 -1.60
CA PHE A 92 0.07 -0.72 -2.26
C PHE A 92 -0.99 -1.64 -2.88
N LEU A 93 -2.10 -1.89 -2.18
CA LEU A 93 -3.19 -2.72 -2.71
C LEU A 93 -3.80 -2.06 -3.95
N TRP A 94 -4.06 -0.75 -3.94
CA TRP A 94 -4.60 -0.04 -5.10
C TRP A 94 -3.65 -0.02 -6.31
N GLU A 95 -2.34 -0.03 -6.06
CA GLU A 95 -1.33 -0.14 -7.12
C GLU A 95 -1.19 -1.56 -7.68
N THR A 96 -1.63 -2.58 -6.94
CA THR A 96 -1.45 -4.00 -7.26
C THR A 96 -2.75 -4.76 -7.55
N GLU A 97 -3.90 -4.11 -7.35
CA GLU A 97 -5.16 -4.54 -7.93
C GLU A 97 -4.98 -4.55 -9.45
N GLU A 98 -4.71 -5.73 -10.01
CA GLU A 98 -4.92 -6.00 -11.43
C GLU A 98 -6.37 -5.61 -11.70
N ASP A 99 -6.61 -4.77 -12.71
CA ASP A 99 -7.96 -4.37 -13.13
C ASP A 99 -8.82 -5.64 -13.27
N GLU A 100 -9.57 -6.01 -12.23
CA GLU A 100 -10.56 -7.09 -12.21
C GLU A 100 -11.81 -6.63 -12.98
N ASP A 101 -11.58 -5.91 -14.08
CA ASP A 101 -12.54 -5.31 -14.98
C ASP A 101 -12.73 -6.17 -16.26
N ASP A 102 -12.28 -7.43 -16.27
CA ASP A 102 -12.91 -8.45 -17.13
C ASP A 102 -14.19 -8.96 -16.48
N TYR A 103 -15.06 -8.04 -16.07
CA TYR A 103 -16.48 -8.34 -16.02
C TYR A 103 -16.88 -8.57 -17.47
N GLY A 104 -16.86 -9.83 -17.90
CA GLY A 104 -17.62 -10.30 -19.04
C GLY A 104 -19.10 -10.01 -18.79
N VAL A 105 -19.52 -8.76 -19.02
CA VAL A 105 -20.91 -8.33 -18.92
C VAL A 105 -21.68 -9.23 -19.89
N PRO A 106 -22.56 -10.12 -19.42
CA PRO A 106 -23.47 -10.78 -20.32
C PRO A 106 -24.33 -9.67 -20.94
N THR A 107 -24.28 -9.51 -22.26
CA THR A 107 -25.02 -8.49 -23.02
C THR A 107 -26.55 -8.67 -22.99
N ASP A 108 -27.06 -9.54 -22.11
CA ASP A 108 -28.48 -9.88 -21.98
C ASP A 108 -29.17 -9.10 -20.86
N PHE A 109 -28.75 -7.86 -20.59
CA PHE A 109 -29.64 -6.91 -19.95
C PHE A 109 -30.67 -6.43 -20.98
N GLU A 110 -31.79 -7.14 -21.08
CA GLU A 110 -32.95 -6.59 -21.79
C GLU A 110 -33.36 -5.28 -21.10
N PRO A 111 -33.43 -4.16 -21.84
CA PRO A 111 -33.86 -2.90 -21.26
C PRO A 111 -35.31 -3.06 -20.80
N ILE A 112 -35.57 -2.73 -19.52
CA ILE A 112 -36.93 -2.65 -18.98
C ILE A 112 -37.65 -1.56 -19.77
N THR A 113 -38.40 -1.96 -20.79
CA THR A 113 -39.24 -1.05 -21.56
C THR A 113 -40.44 -0.68 -20.69
N PRO A 114 -40.60 0.59 -20.29
CA PRO A 114 -41.79 0.98 -19.55
C PRO A 114 -42.98 0.89 -20.50
N HIS A 115 -43.87 -0.07 -20.25
CA HIS A 115 -45.09 -0.22 -21.03
C HIS A 115 -46.06 0.91 -20.64
N PHE A 116 -45.89 2.08 -21.25
CA PHE A 116 -46.81 3.21 -21.12
C PHE A 116 -48.08 2.89 -21.88
N ARG A 117 -49.05 2.28 -21.19
CA ARG A 117 -50.38 1.99 -21.73
C ARG A 117 -51.17 3.30 -21.76
N GLY A 118 -51.20 3.92 -22.94
CA GLY A 118 -51.88 5.19 -23.18
C GLY A 118 -53.37 5.15 -22.82
N ALA A 119 -53.87 6.23 -22.24
CA ALA A 119 -55.28 6.56 -22.26
C ALA A 119 -55.48 7.68 -23.29
N VAL A 120 -56.05 7.30 -24.42
CA VAL A 120 -56.59 8.23 -25.42
C VAL A 120 -57.90 8.76 -24.85
N ALA A 121 -57.99 10.06 -24.61
CA ALA A 121 -59.27 10.73 -24.39
C ALA A 121 -59.45 11.79 -25.47
N SER A 122 -60.30 11.45 -26.45
CA SER A 122 -60.83 12.36 -27.45
C SER A 122 -62.26 12.74 -27.08
N THR A 123 -62.71 13.88 -27.61
CA THR A 123 -64.06 14.48 -27.60
C THR A 123 -64.39 15.23 -26.30
N GLY A 124 -64.84 16.48 -26.29
CA GLY A 124 -65.37 17.36 -27.33
C GLY A 124 -66.56 18.11 -26.72
N ALA A 125 -66.49 19.44 -26.67
CA ALA A 125 -67.60 20.43 -26.70
C ALA A 125 -67.00 21.83 -26.53
#